data_AF-A0A2D7BZG1-F1
#
_entry.id   AF-A0A2D7BZG1-F1
#
_cell.length_a   1.000
_cell.length_b   1.000
_cell.length_c   1.000
_cell.angle_alpha   90.00
_cell.angle_beta   90.00
_cell.angle_gamma   90.00
#
_symmetry.space_group_name_H-M   'P 1'
#
loop_
_entity.id
_entity.type
_entity.pdbx_description
1 polymer ?
#
loop_
_entity_poly.entity_id
_entity_poly.type
_entity_poly.pdbx_seq_one_letter_code
_entity_poly.pdbx_strand_id
1 'polypeptide(L)' 'MSDQEQLNDLSNRVARSTVAVIDTVVQRGGFKGEELTTIGQLRDQAVQVINMVEAAQSTESEVEE' A
#
# COMPACT_ATOMS: atom_id res chain seq x y z
N MET A 1 -9.18 18.62 -6.00
CA MET A 1 -7.93 18.13 -5.39
C MET A 1 -7.60 18.93 -4.16
N SER A 2 -8.33 18.61 -3.09
CA SER A 2 -7.97 18.83 -1.69
C SER A 2 -6.61 18.20 -1.39
N ASP A 3 -5.91 18.73 -0.40
CA ASP A 3 -4.66 18.14 0.11
C ASP A 3 -4.87 16.68 0.54
N GLN A 4 -6.06 16.33 1.02
CA GLN A 4 -6.42 14.96 1.40
C GLN A 4 -6.50 14.02 0.18
N GLU A 5 -7.07 14.47 -0.94
CA GLU A 5 -7.13 13.69 -2.18
C GLU A 5 -5.71 13.42 -2.71
N GLN A 6 -4.86 14.46 -2.70
CA GLN A 6 -3.46 14.33 -3.10
C GLN A 6 -2.69 13.37 -2.20
N LEU A 7 -2.92 13.42 -0.88
CA LEU A 7 -2.31 12.52 0.09
C LEU A 7 -2.76 11.07 -0.15
N ASN A 8 -4.05 10.85 -0.40
CA ASN A 8 -4.64 9.54 -0.68
C ASN A 8 -4.02 8.92 -1.94
N ASP A 9 -3.99 9.68 -3.05
CA ASP A 9 -3.41 9.24 -4.32
C ASP A 9 -1.91 8.90 -4.17
N LEU A 10 -1.17 9.77 -3.48
CA LEU A 10 0.25 9.54 -3.21
C LEU A 10 0.45 8.28 -2.37
N SER A 11 -0.32 8.13 -1.30
CA SER A 11 -0.24 7.00 -0.37
C SER A 11 -0.55 5.67 -1.06
N ASN A 12 -1.62 5.64 -1.88
CA ASN A 12 -2.00 4.44 -2.64
C ASN A 12 -0.89 4.02 -3.62
N ARG A 13 -0.36 4.99 -4.39
CA ARG A 13 0.72 4.73 -5.35
C ARG A 13 2.01 4.27 -4.68
N VAL A 14 2.40 4.89 -3.57
CA VAL A 14 3.58 4.48 -2.78
C VAL A 14 3.38 3.07 -2.22
N ALA A 15 2.24 2.78 -1.61
CA ALA A 15 1.95 1.47 -1.04
C ALA A 15 1.97 0.35 -2.09
N ARG A 16 1.33 0.55 -3.25
CA ARG A 16 1.36 -0.41 -4.37
C ARG A 16 2.79 -0.66 -4.86
N SER A 17 3.59 0.40 -4.99
CA SER A 17 5.00 0.29 -5.41
C SER A 17 5.83 -0.48 -4.37
N THR A 18 5.62 -0.23 -3.09
CA THR A 18 6.29 -0.94 -1.99
C THR A 18 5.99 -2.44 -2.03
N VAL A 19 4.71 -2.82 -2.17
CA VAL A 19 4.32 -4.25 -2.31
C VAL A 19 5.02 -4.89 -3.51
N ALA A 20 4.98 -4.25 -4.67
CA ALA A 20 5.59 -4.78 -5.89
C ALA A 20 7.12 -5.00 -5.76
N VAL A 21 7.82 -4.05 -5.14
CA VAL A 21 9.26 -4.16 -4.89
C VAL A 21 9.56 -5.28 -3.90
N ILE A 22 8.82 -5.34 -2.78
CA ILE A 22 9.00 -6.40 -1.78
C ILE A 22 8.77 -7.77 -2.41
N ASP A 23 7.66 -7.96 -3.14
CA ASP A 23 7.32 -9.24 -3.77
C ASP A 23 8.40 -9.69 -4.74
N THR A 24 8.91 -8.75 -5.54
CA THR A 24 9.99 -9.02 -6.50
C THR A 24 11.27 -9.47 -5.79
N VAL A 25 11.66 -8.80 -4.71
CA VAL A 25 12.90 -9.12 -3.98
C VAL A 25 12.74 -10.43 -3.20
N VAL A 26 11.59 -10.67 -2.57
CA VAL A 26 11.27 -11.93 -1.87
C VAL A 26 11.28 -13.11 -2.86
N GLN A 27 10.65 -12.97 -4.03
CA GLN A 27 10.67 -14.01 -5.07
C GLN A 27 12.09 -14.35 -5.55
N ARG A 28 13.00 -13.36 -5.56
CA ARG A 28 14.41 -13.56 -5.90
C ARG A 28 15.25 -14.12 -4.74
N GLY A 29 14.65 -14.35 -3.58
CA GLY A 29 15.34 -14.84 -2.38
C GLY A 29 16.26 -13.79 -1.74
N GLY A 30 15.97 -12.50 -1.95
CA GLY A 30 16.77 -11.38 -1.44
C GLY A 30 16.66 -11.15 0.07
N PHE A 31 15.65 -11.73 0.73
CA PHE A 31 15.45 -11.69 2.18
C PHE A 31 15.38 -13.11 2.75
N LYS A 32 15.95 -13.32 3.95
CA LYS A 32 15.95 -14.62 4.64
C LYS A 32 15.83 -14.43 6.15
N GLY A 33 15.39 -15.49 6.84
CA GLY A 33 15.31 -15.49 8.30
C GLY A 33 14.44 -14.35 8.84
N GLU A 34 14.97 -13.59 9.78
CA GLU A 34 14.27 -12.52 10.49
C GLU A 34 13.95 -11.30 9.60
N GLU A 35 14.77 -11.04 8.58
CA GLU A 35 14.53 -9.97 7.59
C GLU A 35 13.28 -10.26 6.76
N LEU A 36 13.03 -11.53 6.43
CA LEU A 36 11.85 -11.95 5.67
C LEU A 36 10.57 -11.68 6.47
N THR A 37 10.56 -11.99 7.76
CA THR A 37 9.42 -11.69 8.65
C THR A 37 9.16 -10.20 8.74
N THR A 38 10.22 -9.39 8.89
CA THR A 38 10.12 -7.94 9.03
C THR A 38 9.59 -7.29 7.75
N ILE A 39 10.11 -7.68 6.60
CA ILE A 39 9.65 -7.20 5.29
C ILE A 39 8.23 -7.70 4.97
N GLY A 40 7.87 -8.90 5.40
CA GLY A 40 6.50 -9.41 5.30
C GLY A 40 5.50 -8.52 6.05
N GLN A 41 5.82 -8.10 7.27
CA GLN A 41 4.97 -7.18 8.03
C GLN A 41 4.83 -5.81 7.33
N LEU A 42 5.92 -5.27 6.79
CA LEU A 42 5.88 -4.01 6.04
C LEU A 42 5.00 -4.11 4.78
N ARG A 43 5.06 -5.25 4.09
CA ARG A 43 4.19 -5.54 2.93
C ARG A 43 2.72 -5.55 3.35
N ASP A 44 2.40 -6.24 4.45
CA ASP A 44 1.02 -6.34 4.93
C ASP A 44 0.46 -4.96 5.34
N GLN A 45 1.30 -4.10 5.95
CA GLN A 45 0.94 -2.71 6.24
C GLN A 45 0.68 -1.90 4.96
N ALA A 46 1.48 -2.08 3.91
CA ALA A 46 1.24 -1.42 2.63
C ALA A 46 -0.08 -1.87 1.99
N VAL A 47 -0.44 -3.16 2.07
CA VAL A 47 -1.75 -3.67 1.64
C VAL A 47 -2.88 -3.02 2.44
N GLN A 48 -2.73 -2.86 3.76
CA GLN A 48 -3.73 -2.17 4.58
C GLN A 48 -3.92 -0.71 4.14
N VAL A 49 -2.84 0.01 3.83
CA VAL A 49 -2.93 1.40 3.31
C VAL A 49 -3.72 1.46 2.00
N ILE A 50 -3.48 0.53 1.08
CA ILE A 50 -4.23 0.46 -0.20
C ILE A 50 -5.71 0.31 0.07
N ASN A 51 -6.09 -0.66 0.91
CA ASN A 51 -7.49 -0.94 1.23
C ASN A 51 -8.17 0.25 1.90
N MET A 52 -7.48 0.96 2.81
CA MET A 52 -8.03 2.15 3.47
C MET A 52 -8.27 3.30 2.48
N VAL A 53 -7.31 3.55 1.57
CA VAL A 53 -7.48 4.61 0.57
C VAL A 53 -8.63 4.28 -0.39
N GLU A 54 -8.71 3.04 -0.86
CA GLU A 54 -9.79 2.61 -1.76
C GLU A 54 -11.17 2.68 -1.10
N ALA A 55 -11.26 2.32 0.18
CA ALA A 55 -12.49 2.48 0.95
C ALA A 55 -12.88 3.96 1.12
N ALA A 56 -11.91 4.83 1.39
CA ALA A 56 -12.14 6.27 1.50
C ALA A 56 -12.61 6.88 0.17
N GLN A 57 -11.98 6.52 -0.95
CA GLN A 57 -12.38 6.97 -2.29
C GLN A 57 -13.76 6.44 -2.71
N SER A 58 -14.07 5.19 -2.36
CA SER A 58 -15.40 4.61 -2.63
C SER A 58 -16.48 5.36 -1.85
N THR A 59 -16.23 5.65 -0.57
CA THR A 59 -17.16 6.43 0.26
C THR A 59 -17.35 7.82 -0.31
N GLU A 60 -16.27 8.54 -0.64
CA GLU A 60 -16.33 9.89 -1.21
C GLU A 60 -17.12 9.92 -2.52
N SER A 61 -16.95 8.91 -3.37
CA SER A 61 -17.73 8.76 -4.61
C SER A 61 -19.23 8.52 -4.35
N GLU A 62 -19.59 7.80 -3.28
CA GLU A 62 -20.98 7.56 -2.87
C GLU A 62 -21.64 8.79 -2.23
N VAL A 63 -20.87 9.72 -1.63
CA VAL A 63 -21.43 10.95 -1.03
C VAL A 63 -21.69 12.05 -2.06
N GLU A 64 -21.09 11.96 -3.25
CA GLU A 64 -21.26 12.92 -4.35
C GLU A 64 -22.46 12.63 -5.29
N GLU A 65 -23.14 11.48 -5.15
CA GLU A 65 -24.43 11.16 -5.82
C GLU A 65 -25.66 11.59 -5.00
#